data_AF-A0A2D5FE60-F1
#
_entry.id   AF-A0A2D5FE60-F1
#
_cell.length_a   1.000
_cell.length_b   1.000
_cell.length_c   1.000
_cell.angle_alpha   90.00
_cell.angle_beta   90.00
_cell.angle_gamma   90.00
#
_symmetry.space_group_name_H-M   'P 1'
#
loop_
_entity.id
_entity.type
_entity.pdbx_description
1 polymer ?
#
loop_
_entity_poly.entity_id
_entity_poly.type
_entity_poly.pdbx_seq_one_letter_code
_entity_poly.pdbx_strand_id
1 'polypeptide(L)'
;MKKEDIKKAIEQDEKWDSGELGQEESYVERVEFDQAIEEAINQSARLRPISIRMEEELITDLKTIAEHHNLGYQPLIRQLLKRFVVSEKKILKQRAQAMEIKGPEDKRIEDNDEFADQVAKEA
;
A
#
# COMPACT_ATOMS: atom_id res chain seq x y z
N MET A 1 11.71 -21.56 36.06
CA MET A 1 10.42 -22.07 35.54
C MET A 1 10.33 -23.55 35.86
N LYS A 2 9.20 -24.02 36.40
CA LYS A 2 9.04 -25.45 36.70
C LYS A 2 8.82 -26.19 35.38
N LYS A 3 9.30 -27.43 35.28
CA LYS A 3 9.17 -28.24 34.05
C LYS A 3 7.70 -28.48 33.67
N GLU A 4 6.80 -28.51 34.66
CA GLU A 4 5.35 -28.55 34.41
C GLU A 4 4.82 -27.34 33.64
N ASP A 5 5.34 -26.13 33.87
CA ASP A 5 4.81 -24.91 33.24
C ASP A 5 5.10 -24.87 31.74
N ILE A 6 6.27 -25.37 31.33
CA ILE A 6 6.69 -25.47 29.92
C ILE A 6 5.86 -26.53 29.20
N LYS A 7 5.60 -27.66 29.86
CA LYS A 7 4.79 -28.74 29.27
C LYS A 7 3.35 -28.28 29.01
N LYS A 8 2.78 -27.50 29.93
CA LYS A 8 1.45 -26.91 29.80
C LYS A 8 1.35 -25.91 28.65
N ALA A 9 2.40 -25.10 28.44
CA ALA A 9 2.42 -24.14 27.34
C ALA A 9 2.46 -24.84 25.97
N ILE A 10 3.25 -25.91 25.83
CA ILE A 10 3.32 -26.71 24.61
C ILE A 10 1.98 -27.40 24.31
N GLU A 11 1.35 -28.02 25.33
CA GLU A 11 0.00 -28.61 25.20
C GLU A 11 -1.06 -27.56 24.83
N GLN A 12 -0.88 -26.29 25.19
CA GLN A 12 -1.81 -25.22 24.81
C GLN A 12 -1.60 -24.79 23.36
N ASP A 13 -0.35 -24.75 22.89
CA ASP A 13 0.03 -24.39 21.52
C ASP A 13 -0.48 -25.43 20.52
N GLU A 14 -0.32 -26.72 20.83
CA GLU A 14 -0.85 -27.83 20.01
C GLU A 14 -2.38 -27.77 19.83
N LYS A 15 -3.11 -27.17 20.78
CA LYS A 15 -4.56 -26.98 20.70
C LYS A 15 -4.98 -25.85 19.76
N TRP A 16 -4.12 -24.85 19.56
CA TRP A 16 -4.31 -23.84 18.52
C TRP A 16 -4.01 -24.42 17.14
N ASP A 17 -2.93 -25.19 17.01
CA ASP A 17 -2.53 -25.81 15.74
C ASP A 17 -3.51 -26.89 15.26
N SER A 18 -4.09 -27.65 16.19
CA SER A 18 -5.13 -28.64 15.88
C SER A 18 -6.52 -28.03 15.63
N GLY A 19 -6.70 -26.73 15.90
CA GLY A 19 -7.97 -26.03 15.74
C GLY A 19 -9.00 -26.32 16.85
N GLU A 20 -8.64 -27.06 17.89
CA GLU A 20 -9.50 -27.33 19.05
C GLU A 20 -9.89 -26.03 19.80
N LEU A 21 -9.05 -24.99 19.69
CA LEU A 21 -9.34 -23.65 20.18
C LEU A 21 -9.74 -22.71 19.03
N GLY A 22 -10.91 -22.09 19.15
CA GLY A 22 -11.35 -20.99 18.27
C GLY A 22 -12.07 -21.39 16.98
N GLN A 23 -12.15 -22.68 16.63
CA GLN A 23 -12.97 -23.16 15.49
C GLN A 23 -14.40 -23.52 15.89
N GLU A 24 -14.76 -23.46 17.17
CA GLU A 24 -16.14 -23.64 17.62
C GLU A 24 -17.03 -22.52 17.06
N GLU A 25 -18.25 -22.88 16.66
CA GLU A 25 -19.24 -21.95 16.08
C GLU A 25 -19.56 -20.78 17.02
N SER A 26 -19.38 -20.95 18.33
CA SER A 26 -19.54 -19.91 19.35
C SER A 26 -18.52 -18.76 19.27
N TYR A 27 -17.38 -18.98 18.61
CA TYR A 27 -16.35 -17.96 18.36
C TYR A 27 -16.41 -17.38 16.95
N VAL A 28 -17.36 -17.83 16.12
CA VAL A 28 -17.57 -17.35 14.76
C VAL A 28 -18.79 -16.44 14.74
N GLU A 29 -18.59 -15.15 14.53
CA GLU A 29 -19.68 -14.21 14.29
C GLU A 29 -19.58 -13.66 12.88
N ARG A 30 -20.70 -13.67 12.15
CA ARG A 30 -20.77 -13.01 10.84
C ARG A 30 -20.72 -11.51 11.08
N VAL A 31 -19.59 -10.91 10.77
CA VAL A 31 -19.44 -9.45 10.78
C VAL A 31 -20.44 -8.87 9.78
N GLU A 32 -21.41 -8.11 10.29
CA GLU A 32 -22.21 -7.24 9.43
C GLU A 32 -21.26 -6.20 8.80
N PHE A 33 -21.41 -5.97 7.50
CA PHE A 33 -20.56 -5.03 6.77
C PHE A 33 -20.90 -3.60 7.22
N ASP A 34 -20.37 -3.20 8.37
CA ASP A 34 -20.53 -1.87 8.94
C ASP A 34 -19.65 -0.88 8.17
N GLN A 35 -20.20 0.30 7.88
CA GLN A 35 -19.50 1.40 7.27
C GLN A 35 -18.23 1.76 8.06
N ALA A 36 -18.24 1.61 9.40
CA ALA A 36 -17.07 1.82 10.25
C ALA A 36 -15.88 0.90 9.89
N ILE A 37 -16.17 -0.36 9.50
CA ILE A 37 -15.14 -1.33 9.11
C ILE A 37 -14.59 -0.98 7.72
N GLU A 38 -15.47 -0.60 6.79
CA GLU A 38 -15.05 -0.13 5.45
C GLU A 38 -14.17 1.12 5.54
N GLU A 39 -14.52 2.07 6.40
CA GLU A 39 -13.72 3.27 6.66
C GLU A 39 -12.36 2.93 7.28
N ALA A 40 -12.30 2.02 8.24
CA ALA A 40 -11.04 1.56 8.84
C ALA A 40 -10.11 0.92 7.80
N ILE A 41 -10.65 0.06 6.93
CA ILE A 41 -9.91 -0.58 5.83
C ILE A 41 -9.40 0.47 4.83
N ASN A 42 -10.26 1.41 4.42
CA ASN A 42 -9.88 2.48 3.52
C ASN A 42 -8.80 3.38 4.13
N GLN A 43 -8.90 3.70 5.41
CA GLN A 43 -7.93 4.53 6.13
C GLN A 43 -6.57 3.83 6.22
N SER A 44 -6.53 2.55 6.61
CA SER A 44 -5.28 1.78 6.69
C SER A 44 -4.60 1.67 5.33
N ALA A 45 -5.38 1.49 4.27
CA ALA A 45 -4.89 1.43 2.89
C ALA A 45 -4.68 2.82 2.23
N ARG A 46 -4.94 3.92 2.96
CA ARG A 46 -4.89 5.31 2.47
C ARG A 46 -5.70 5.53 1.19
N LEU A 47 -6.82 4.83 1.06
CA LEU A 47 -7.74 4.93 -0.05
C LEU A 47 -8.70 6.10 0.20
N ARG A 48 -8.95 6.87 -0.86
CA ARG A 48 -9.99 7.89 -0.87
C ARG A 48 -11.02 7.54 -1.94
N PRO A 49 -12.33 7.57 -1.62
CA PRO A 49 -13.36 7.40 -2.63
C PRO A 49 -13.30 8.56 -3.61
N ILE A 50 -13.47 8.24 -4.90
CA ILE A 50 -13.58 9.23 -5.97
C ILE A 50 -14.81 8.90 -6.79
N SER A 51 -15.57 9.93 -7.16
CA SER A 51 -16.72 9.80 -8.05
C SER A 51 -16.33 10.31 -9.43
N ILE A 52 -16.30 9.41 -10.41
CA ILE A 52 -15.97 9.73 -11.80
C ILE A 52 -17.16 9.33 -12.67
N ARG A 53 -17.58 10.21 -13.58
CA ARG A 53 -18.56 9.88 -14.63
C ARG A 53 -17.82 9.27 -15.83
N MET A 54 -18.33 8.16 -16.32
CA MET A 54 -17.78 7.40 -17.46
C MET A 54 -18.91 6.99 -18.39
N GLU A 55 -18.59 6.70 -19.64
CA GLU A 55 -19.52 6.14 -20.62
C GLU A 55 -19.94 4.72 -20.20
N GLU A 56 -21.20 4.36 -20.45
CA GLU A 56 -21.76 3.06 -20.04
C GLU A 56 -21.07 1.88 -20.73
N GLU A 57 -20.74 2.04 -22.01
CA GLU A 57 -20.01 1.05 -22.80
C GLU A 57 -18.62 0.78 -22.20
N LEU A 58 -17.89 1.84 -21.87
CA LEU A 58 -16.57 1.73 -21.24
C LEU A 58 -16.63 1.00 -19.88
N ILE A 59 -17.64 1.26 -19.05
CA ILE A 59 -17.82 0.55 -17.78
C ILE A 59 -18.06 -0.94 -18.03
N THR A 60 -18.86 -1.26 -19.04
CA THR A 60 -19.20 -2.64 -19.41
C THR A 60 -17.97 -3.39 -19.90
N ASP A 61 -17.20 -2.79 -20.79
CA ASP A 61 -15.96 -3.38 -21.31
C ASP A 61 -14.95 -3.65 -20.19
N LEU A 62 -14.77 -2.69 -19.29
CA LEU A 62 -13.83 -2.84 -18.19
C LEU A 62 -14.26 -3.92 -17.19
N LYS A 63 -15.57 -4.14 -16.99
CA LYS A 63 -16.06 -5.27 -16.20
C LYS A 63 -15.74 -6.61 -16.88
N THR A 64 -16.02 -6.73 -18.18
CA THR A 64 -15.72 -7.92 -18.97
C THR A 64 -14.23 -8.26 -18.92
N ILE A 65 -13.36 -7.25 -19.09
CA ILE A 65 -11.90 -7.41 -18.98
C ILE A 65 -11.51 -7.86 -17.56
N ALA A 66 -12.12 -7.28 -16.52
CA ALA A 66 -11.82 -7.64 -15.14
C ALA A 66 -12.18 -9.11 -14.84
N GLU A 67 -13.32 -9.58 -15.35
CA GLU A 67 -13.76 -10.98 -15.24
C GLU A 67 -12.76 -11.94 -15.88
N HIS A 68 -12.26 -11.61 -17.09
CA HIS A 68 -11.21 -12.41 -17.75
C HIS A 68 -9.90 -12.49 -16.95
N HIS A 69 -9.62 -11.50 -16.11
CA HIS A 69 -8.44 -11.46 -15.24
C HIS A 69 -8.72 -11.95 -13.81
N ASN A 70 -9.92 -12.46 -13.52
CA ASN A 70 -10.39 -12.83 -12.18
C ASN A 70 -10.20 -11.70 -11.14
N LEU A 71 -10.38 -10.44 -11.57
CA LEU A 71 -10.28 -9.25 -10.74
C LEU A 71 -11.63 -8.53 -10.69
N GLY A 72 -11.87 -7.79 -9.62
CA GLY A 72 -12.96 -6.81 -9.63
C GLY A 72 -12.64 -5.63 -10.54
N TYR A 73 -13.68 -4.99 -11.08
CA TYR A 73 -13.57 -3.77 -11.88
C TYR A 73 -12.83 -2.63 -11.15
N GLN A 74 -13.17 -2.41 -9.88
CA GLN A 74 -12.52 -1.37 -9.06
C GLN A 74 -11.01 -1.61 -8.86
N PRO A 75 -10.54 -2.82 -8.48
CA PRO A 75 -9.12 -3.17 -8.51
C PRO A 75 -8.44 -2.92 -9.87
N LEU A 76 -9.09 -3.31 -10.97
CA LEU A 76 -8.54 -3.15 -12.33
C LEU A 76 -8.31 -1.67 -12.66
N ILE A 77 -9.31 -0.80 -12.45
CA ILE A 77 -9.17 0.64 -12.72
C ILE A 77 -8.02 1.23 -11.90
N ARG A 78 -7.91 0.85 -10.63
CA ARG A 78 -6.84 1.35 -9.75
C ARG A 78 -5.47 0.99 -10.30
N GLN A 79 -5.30 -0.24 -10.79
CA GLN A 79 -4.06 -0.68 -11.43
C GLN A 79 -3.79 0.09 -12.72
N LEU A 80 -4.81 0.30 -13.55
CA LEU A 80 -4.69 1.05 -14.80
C LEU A 80 -4.21 2.49 -14.55
N LEU A 81 -4.87 3.21 -13.64
CA LEU A 81 -4.49 4.56 -13.25
C LEU A 81 -3.07 4.61 -12.67
N LYS A 82 -2.69 3.64 -11.83
CA LYS A 82 -1.34 3.55 -11.27
C LYS A 82 -0.30 3.33 -12.37
N ARG A 83 -0.55 2.42 -13.31
CA ARG A 83 0.34 2.14 -14.44
C ARG A 83 0.52 3.36 -15.32
N PHE A 84 -0.58 4.05 -15.63
CA PHE A 84 -0.54 5.30 -16.39
C PHE A 84 0.34 6.35 -15.69
N VAL A 85 0.11 6.62 -14.41
CA VAL A 85 0.90 7.62 -13.66
C VAL A 85 2.38 7.27 -13.58
N VAL A 86 2.73 5.98 -13.41
CA VAL A 86 4.13 5.54 -13.39
C VAL A 86 4.80 5.79 -14.74
N SER A 87 4.12 5.44 -15.84
CA SER A 87 4.62 5.66 -17.20
C SER A 87 4.81 7.16 -17.48
N GLU A 88 3.81 7.99 -17.17
CA GLU A 88 3.89 9.44 -17.40
C GLU A 88 5.00 10.08 -16.56
N LYS A 89 5.13 9.72 -15.28
CA LYS A 89 6.22 10.22 -14.44
C LYS A 89 7.61 9.89 -15.02
N LYS A 90 7.77 8.71 -15.62
CA LYS A 90 9.02 8.33 -16.27
C LYS A 90 9.30 9.22 -17.48
N ILE A 91 8.29 9.44 -18.33
CA ILE A 91 8.40 10.30 -19.51
C ILE A 91 8.74 11.74 -19.10
N LEU A 92 8.05 12.29 -18.10
CA LEU A 92 8.32 13.64 -17.60
C LEU A 92 9.74 13.78 -17.06
N LYS A 93 10.24 12.79 -16.29
CA LYS A 93 11.64 12.79 -15.82
C LYS A 93 12.65 12.74 -16.96
N GLN A 94 12.41 11.89 -17.96
CA GLN A 94 13.29 11.80 -19.14
C GLN A 94 13.30 13.10 -19.94
N ARG A 95 12.14 13.76 -20.07
CA ARG A 95 12.03 15.08 -20.72
C ARG A 95 12.74 16.17 -19.91
N ALA A 96 12.58 16.17 -18.59
CA ALA A 96 13.28 17.11 -17.71
C ALA A 96 14.81 16.94 -17.83
N GLN A 97 15.30 15.70 -17.74
CA GLN A 97 16.72 15.38 -17.95
C GLN A 97 17.21 15.78 -19.34
N ALA A 98 16.44 15.52 -20.40
CA ALA A 98 16.82 15.93 -21.76
C ALA A 98 16.83 17.46 -21.96
N MET A 99 16.04 18.21 -21.18
CA MET A 99 16.05 19.67 -21.15
C MET A 99 17.20 20.22 -20.29
N GLU A 100 17.49 19.60 -19.15
CA GLU A 100 18.65 19.93 -18.30
C GLU A 100 20.00 19.58 -18.97
N ILE A 101 20.05 18.51 -19.78
CA ILE A 101 21.24 18.12 -20.58
C ILE A 101 21.50 19.08 -21.75
N LYS A 102 20.66 20.11 -21.95
CA LYS A 102 20.90 21.23 -22.89
C LYS A 102 21.24 22.56 -22.20
N GLY A 103 21.65 22.54 -20.92
CA GLY A 103 22.32 23.67 -20.26
C GLY A 103 23.82 23.41 -20.11
N PRO A 104 24.72 24.38 -20.39
CA PRO A 104 26.14 24.20 -20.15
C PRO A 104 26.41 24.08 -18.64
N GLU A 105 27.09 23.01 -18.23
CA GLU A 105 27.85 22.81 -16.97
C GLU A 105 27.46 23.74 -15.80
N ASP A 106 26.46 23.34 -14.99
CA ASP A 106 26.23 24.00 -13.70
C ASP A 106 27.25 23.50 -12.66
N LYS A 107 28.44 24.12 -12.70
CA LYS A 107 29.36 24.13 -11.57
C LYS A 107 28.77 25.02 -10.47
N ARG A 108 28.04 24.42 -9.52
CA ARG A 108 27.98 24.81 -8.10
C ARG A 108 26.79 24.11 -7.41
N ILE A 109 27.07 23.04 -6.66
CA ILE A 109 26.85 22.99 -5.20
C ILE A 109 27.92 22.04 -4.64
N GLU A 110 29.17 22.52 -4.59
CA GLU A 110 30.06 22.13 -3.51
C GLU A 110 29.88 23.19 -2.42
N ASP A 111 30.08 22.79 -1.17
CA ASP A 111 30.03 23.59 0.06
C ASP A 111 28.64 23.78 0.68
N ASN A 112 28.18 22.73 1.37
CA ASN A 112 27.43 22.95 2.61
C ASN A 112 27.70 21.90 3.70
N ASP A 113 28.98 21.53 3.88
CA ASP A 113 29.44 20.76 5.05
C ASP A 113 30.44 21.54 5.94
N GLU A 114 30.72 22.83 5.68
CA GLU A 114 31.56 23.65 6.58
C GLU A 114 30.79 24.41 7.67
N PHE A 115 29.45 24.52 7.58
CA PHE A 115 28.67 25.24 8.61
C PHE A 115 28.37 24.39 9.86
N ALA A 116 28.50 23.05 9.77
CA ALA A 116 28.23 22.15 10.89
C ALA A 116 29.38 22.11 11.93
N ASP A 117 30.62 22.33 11.49
CA ASP A 117 31.80 22.26 12.36
C ASP A 117 32.06 23.55 13.16
N GLN A 118 31.49 24.69 12.74
CA GLN A 118 31.67 25.96 13.44
C GLN A 118 30.72 26.12 14.63
N VAL A 119 29.55 25.50 14.60
CA VAL A 119 28.58 25.54 15.73
C VAL A 119 29.00 24.60 16.87
N ALA A 120 29.81 23.58 16.61
CA ALA A 120 30.29 22.63 17.62
C ALA A 120 31.51 23.14 18.43
N LYS A 121 32.09 24.29 18.07
CA LYS A 121 33.27 24.87 18.76
C LYS A 121 32.96 26.11 19.62
N GLU A 122 31.72 26.58 19.66
CA GLU A 122 31.29 27.71 20.51
C GLU A 122 30.25 27.34 21.59
N ALA A 123 30.07 26.04 21.87
CA ALA A 123 29.39 25.53 23.07
C ALA A 123 30.41 24.94 24.06
#